data_AF-A0A9P6EKR5-F1
#
_entry.id   AF-A0A9P6EKR5-F1
#
_cell.length_a   1.000
_cell.length_b   1.000
_cell.length_c   1.000
_cell.angle_alpha   90.00
_cell.angle_beta   90.00
_cell.angle_gamma   90.00
#
_symmetry.space_group_name_H-M   'P 1'
#
loop_
_entity.id
_entity.type
_entity.pdbx_description
1 polymer ?
#
loop_
_entity_poly.entity_id
_entity_poly.type
_entity_poly.pdbx_seq_one_letter_code
_entity_poly.pdbx_strand_id
1 'polypeptide(L)'
;MRFSILLPLTLLATYTAGLVIPQDIAARDIDSLEVREGLIDDSLDYSIFRREPKKGKAAKAAAAANKVAKKAHFAPAAAAHKKTIGLPNRKTIFHVPGSAATGKKSQTYTGKQVRKAVFDGHVIAGKSPSQQKKHGVVAFQNRNHANPHASGKGGVKPLKNMHPTRPAREVRLPNQHPGHLAHGAKPPPGPARVITQVNKKGNHVFRGVIAHDQSRAHGSHGANDHFKVKGNKSHRRS
;
A
#
# COMPACT_ATOMS: atom_id res chain seq x y z
N MET A 1 -18.72 10.38 40.00
CA MET A 1 -19.72 9.31 39.80
C MET A 1 -20.42 9.51 38.45
N ARG A 2 -20.38 8.49 37.60
CA ARG A 2 -21.39 8.02 36.60
C ARG A 2 -20.65 7.28 35.49
N PHE A 3 -20.62 5.96 35.63
CA PHE A 3 -20.11 4.99 34.68
C PHE A 3 -21.12 4.81 33.54
N SER A 4 -20.67 4.86 32.28
CA SER A 4 -21.45 4.43 31.12
C SER A 4 -20.88 3.12 30.60
N ILE A 5 -21.34 2.02 31.19
CA ILE A 5 -21.14 0.65 30.72
C ILE A 5 -22.41 0.30 29.97
N LEU A 6 -22.42 0.37 28.64
CA LEU A 6 -23.46 -0.19 27.77
C LEU A 6 -23.00 -0.04 26.32
N LEU A 7 -22.13 -0.96 25.87
CA LEU A 7 -21.94 -1.37 24.46
C LEU A 7 -20.80 -2.41 24.34
N PRO A 8 -20.98 -3.64 24.88
CA PRO A 8 -20.35 -4.79 24.25
C PRO A 8 -21.35 -5.94 24.13
N LEU A 9 -22.27 -5.90 23.16
CA LEU A 9 -23.25 -7.00 22.98
C LEU A 9 -23.65 -7.30 21.53
N THR A 10 -22.89 -6.82 20.53
CA THR A 10 -23.20 -7.08 19.11
C THR A 10 -22.14 -7.89 18.37
N LEU A 11 -21.11 -8.41 19.05
CA LEU A 11 -20.06 -9.21 18.41
C LEU A 11 -20.17 -10.73 18.62
N LEU A 12 -21.23 -11.21 19.28
CA LEU A 12 -21.46 -12.65 19.54
C LEU A 12 -22.51 -13.29 18.62
N ALA A 13 -23.15 -12.52 17.72
CA ALA A 13 -24.27 -12.98 16.89
C ALA A 13 -23.87 -13.38 15.44
N THR A 14 -22.58 -13.38 15.09
CA THR A 14 -22.10 -13.80 13.75
C THR A 14 -21.39 -15.16 13.75
N TYR A 15 -21.49 -15.94 14.84
CA TYR A 15 -20.88 -17.28 14.93
C TYR A 15 -21.87 -18.45 14.75
N THR A 16 -23.17 -18.20 14.53
CA THR A 16 -24.22 -19.23 14.51
C THR A 16 -24.89 -19.48 13.15
N ALA A 17 -24.35 -18.93 12.05
CA ALA A 17 -24.86 -19.21 10.71
C ALA A 17 -23.75 -19.82 9.83
N GLY A 18 -23.66 -21.15 9.80
CA GLY A 18 -23.06 -21.83 8.64
C GLY A 18 -22.09 -23.00 8.90
N LEU A 19 -22.27 -23.81 9.95
CA LEU A 19 -21.67 -25.14 9.98
C LEU A 19 -22.72 -26.17 10.42
N VAL A 20 -23.63 -26.51 9.50
CA VAL A 20 -24.49 -27.69 9.62
C VAL A 20 -23.62 -28.90 9.26
N ILE A 21 -23.11 -29.58 10.28
CA ILE A 21 -22.62 -30.96 10.17
C ILE A 21 -23.83 -31.83 10.52
N PRO A 22 -24.39 -32.63 9.59
CA PRO A 22 -25.40 -33.60 9.97
C PRO A 22 -24.74 -34.69 10.83
N GLN A 23 -24.96 -34.62 12.14
CA GLN A 23 -24.77 -35.73 13.06
C GLN A 23 -26.11 -36.45 13.19
N ASP A 24 -26.34 -37.43 12.33
CA ASP A 24 -27.39 -38.44 12.55
C ASP A 24 -27.03 -39.71 11.78
N ILE A 25 -26.06 -40.45 12.33
CA ILE A 25 -25.93 -41.90 12.10
C ILE A 25 -25.57 -42.51 13.45
N ALA A 26 -26.55 -42.50 14.36
CA ALA A 26 -26.58 -43.41 15.49
C ALA A 26 -27.66 -44.44 15.21
N ALA A 27 -27.29 -45.71 15.35
CA ALA A 27 -28.17 -46.85 15.57
C ALA A 27 -29.26 -47.08 14.51
N ARG A 28 -28.95 -47.90 13.51
CA ARG A 28 -29.95 -48.81 12.93
C ARG A 28 -29.56 -50.23 13.30
N ASP A 29 -30.48 -50.86 14.00
CA ASP A 29 -30.48 -52.27 14.39
C ASP A 29 -30.03 -53.17 13.25
N ILE A 30 -28.96 -53.91 13.54
CA ILE A 30 -28.65 -55.15 12.86
C ILE A 30 -29.43 -56.20 13.62
N ASP A 31 -30.65 -56.50 13.15
CA ASP A 31 -31.29 -57.81 13.28
C ASP A 31 -32.68 -57.75 12.68
N SER A 32 -32.80 -58.22 11.44
CA SER A 32 -33.85 -59.18 11.06
C SER A 32 -33.80 -59.47 9.56
N LEU A 33 -33.81 -60.77 9.26
CA LEU A 33 -34.37 -61.41 8.07
C LEU A 33 -33.51 -61.43 6.80
N GLU A 34 -32.75 -62.52 6.70
CA GLU A 34 -32.75 -63.43 5.56
C GLU A 34 -33.89 -63.18 4.57
N VAL A 35 -33.57 -63.02 3.29
CA VAL A 35 -34.22 -63.68 2.14
C VAL A 35 -33.53 -63.20 0.85
N ARG A 36 -33.24 -64.20 0.00
CA ARG A 36 -32.83 -64.16 -1.42
C ARG A 36 -31.34 -64.07 -1.72
N GLU A 37 -30.74 -65.24 -1.57
CA GLU A 37 -29.88 -65.83 -2.60
C GLU A 37 -30.47 -65.64 -4.00
N GLY A 38 -29.58 -65.32 -4.95
CA GLY A 38 -29.83 -65.51 -6.38
C GLY A 38 -30.25 -64.25 -7.12
N LEU A 39 -29.30 -63.36 -7.41
CA LEU A 39 -29.08 -62.87 -8.77
C LEU A 39 -27.83 -61.98 -8.85
N ILE A 40 -27.07 -62.19 -9.92
CA ILE A 40 -26.00 -61.31 -10.44
C ILE A 40 -24.60 -61.67 -9.94
N ASP A 41 -24.20 -62.87 -10.35
CA ASP A 41 -22.93 -63.09 -11.05
C ASP A 41 -22.81 -62.07 -12.20
N ASP A 42 -22.21 -60.90 -11.91
CA ASP A 42 -21.60 -60.06 -12.93
C ASP A 42 -20.49 -59.23 -12.28
N SER A 43 -19.27 -59.59 -12.68
CA SER A 43 -18.03 -58.85 -12.54
C SER A 43 -18.21 -57.34 -12.72
N LEU A 44 -18.04 -56.56 -11.65
CA LEU A 44 -17.57 -55.19 -11.79
C LEU A 44 -16.54 -54.90 -10.69
N ASP A 45 -15.31 -55.08 -11.11
CA ASP A 45 -14.09 -54.39 -10.69
C ASP A 45 -14.39 -52.99 -10.10
N TYR A 46 -14.72 -52.93 -8.80
CA TYR A 46 -14.77 -51.69 -8.03
C TYR A 46 -13.33 -51.21 -7.80
N SER A 47 -12.69 -50.82 -8.89
CA SER A 47 -11.64 -49.83 -8.85
C SER A 47 -12.26 -48.59 -8.20
N ILE A 48 -12.01 -48.43 -6.90
CA ILE A 48 -12.22 -47.16 -6.21
C ILE A 48 -11.30 -46.18 -6.92
N PHE A 49 -11.81 -45.53 -7.97
CA PHE A 49 -11.18 -44.38 -8.58
C PHE A 49 -11.15 -43.31 -7.50
N ARG A 50 -10.08 -43.29 -6.70
CA ARG A 50 -9.62 -42.09 -6.02
C ARG A 50 -9.40 -41.06 -7.12
N ARG A 51 -10.45 -40.29 -7.42
CA ARG A 51 -10.35 -39.09 -8.24
C ARG A 51 -9.40 -38.18 -7.49
N GLU A 52 -8.11 -38.22 -7.83
CA GLU A 52 -7.19 -37.20 -7.39
C GLU A 52 -7.85 -35.85 -7.67
N PRO A 53 -7.96 -34.95 -6.67
CA PRO A 53 -8.61 -33.67 -6.88
C PRO A 53 -7.88 -32.98 -8.03
N LYS A 54 -8.59 -32.79 -9.15
CA LYS A 54 -8.04 -32.18 -10.39
C LYS A 54 -7.19 -30.98 -9.98
N LYS A 55 -5.86 -31.10 -10.11
CA LYS A 55 -4.84 -30.17 -9.56
C LYS A 55 -5.12 -28.68 -9.90
N GLY A 56 -5.91 -28.41 -10.94
CA GLY A 56 -6.36 -27.06 -11.31
C GLY A 56 -7.51 -26.45 -10.48
N LYS A 57 -8.42 -27.21 -9.85
CA LYS A 57 -9.54 -26.62 -9.08
C LYS A 57 -9.06 -26.06 -7.73
N ALA A 58 -8.25 -26.83 -7.01
CA ALA A 58 -7.66 -26.38 -5.74
C ALA A 58 -6.72 -25.18 -5.94
N ALA A 59 -5.88 -25.20 -6.99
CA ALA A 59 -5.02 -24.07 -7.33
C ALA A 59 -5.82 -22.80 -7.68
N LYS A 60 -6.92 -22.93 -8.44
CA LYS A 60 -7.83 -21.80 -8.75
C LYS A 60 -8.53 -21.26 -7.49
N ALA A 61 -8.99 -22.13 -6.60
CA ALA A 61 -9.59 -21.74 -5.33
C ALA A 61 -8.59 -21.01 -4.42
N ALA A 62 -7.36 -21.53 -4.29
CA ALA A 62 -6.29 -20.89 -3.55
C ALA A 62 -5.91 -19.51 -4.14
N ALA A 63 -5.84 -19.39 -5.47
CA ALA A 63 -5.59 -18.12 -6.15
C ALA A 63 -6.72 -17.10 -5.89
N ALA A 64 -7.98 -17.55 -5.91
CA ALA A 64 -9.14 -16.71 -5.60
C ALA A 64 -9.13 -16.24 -4.13
N ALA A 65 -8.89 -17.15 -3.18
CA ALA A 65 -8.76 -16.82 -1.76
C ALA A 65 -7.62 -15.81 -1.53
N ASN A 66 -6.46 -16.02 -2.15
CA ASN A 66 -5.34 -15.10 -2.08
C ASN A 66 -5.67 -13.71 -2.65
N LYS A 67 -6.49 -13.62 -3.71
CA LYS A 67 -6.95 -12.35 -4.28
C LYS A 67 -7.88 -11.61 -3.31
N VAL A 68 -8.81 -12.32 -2.67
CA VAL A 68 -9.72 -11.75 -1.66
C VAL A 68 -8.94 -11.27 -0.44
N ALA A 69 -8.03 -12.08 0.09
CA ALA A 69 -7.18 -11.72 1.22
C ALA A 69 -6.32 -10.48 0.94
N LYS A 70 -5.69 -10.41 -0.25
CA LYS A 70 -4.94 -9.21 -0.69
C LYS A 70 -5.84 -7.98 -0.75
N LYS A 71 -7.05 -8.11 -1.30
CA LYS A 71 -8.00 -6.99 -1.39
C LYS A 71 -8.41 -6.49 0.00
N ALA A 72 -8.67 -7.40 0.95
CA ALA A 72 -8.99 -7.06 2.33
C ALA A 72 -7.82 -6.32 3.01
N HIS A 73 -6.59 -6.80 2.86
CA HIS A 73 -5.39 -6.16 3.39
C HIS A 73 -5.22 -4.70 2.92
N PHE A 74 -5.57 -4.41 1.66
CA PHE A 74 -5.45 -3.06 1.09
C PHE A 74 -6.69 -2.17 1.23
N ALA A 75 -7.81 -2.71 1.73
CA ALA A 75 -9.07 -1.97 1.80
C ALA A 75 -8.99 -0.68 2.65
N PRO A 76 -8.36 -0.68 3.84
CA PRO A 76 -8.21 0.55 4.63
C PRO A 76 -7.38 1.62 3.90
N ALA A 77 -6.28 1.21 3.26
CA ALA A 77 -5.43 2.10 2.49
C ALA A 77 -6.15 2.68 1.27
N ALA A 78 -6.97 1.87 0.59
CA ALA A 78 -7.79 2.31 -0.53
C ALA A 78 -8.85 3.33 -0.09
N ALA A 79 -9.51 3.10 1.06
CA ALA A 79 -10.47 4.04 1.63
C ALA A 79 -9.82 5.38 2.01
N ALA A 80 -8.67 5.33 2.69
CA ALA A 80 -7.89 6.52 3.05
C ALA A 80 -7.39 7.29 1.81
N HIS A 81 -6.95 6.57 0.78
CA HIS A 81 -6.53 7.15 -0.49
C HIS A 81 -7.67 7.87 -1.21
N LYS A 82 -8.85 7.25 -1.29
CA LYS A 82 -10.05 7.87 -1.89
C LYS A 82 -10.46 9.15 -1.18
N LYS A 83 -10.28 9.21 0.15
CA LYS A 83 -10.55 10.40 0.97
C LYS A 83 -9.41 11.44 0.94
N THR A 84 -8.29 11.16 0.27
CA THR A 84 -7.17 12.09 0.20
C THR A 84 -7.48 13.25 -0.74
N ILE A 85 -7.44 14.46 -0.22
CA ILE A 85 -7.82 15.69 -0.93
C ILE A 85 -6.63 16.23 -1.73
N GLY A 86 -6.90 16.78 -2.92
CA GLY A 86 -5.92 17.52 -3.72
C GLY A 86 -4.91 16.64 -4.47
N LEU A 87 -5.18 15.35 -4.62
CA LEU A 87 -4.32 14.47 -5.41
C LEU A 87 -4.15 14.99 -6.84
N PRO A 88 -2.93 14.93 -7.42
CA PRO A 88 -2.72 15.39 -8.78
C PRO A 88 -3.45 14.49 -9.80
N ASN A 89 -3.70 15.04 -11.00
CA ASN A 89 -4.16 14.24 -12.13
C ASN A 89 -3.10 13.18 -12.45
N ARG A 90 -3.51 11.98 -12.86
CA ARG A 90 -2.60 10.88 -13.24
C ARG A 90 -1.56 11.29 -14.30
N LYS A 91 -1.90 12.24 -15.17
CA LYS A 91 -1.04 12.77 -16.24
C LYS A 91 -0.23 14.01 -15.86
N THR A 92 -0.36 14.55 -14.65
CA THR A 92 0.51 15.65 -14.18
C THR A 92 1.96 15.18 -14.17
N ILE A 93 2.88 16.03 -14.60
CA ILE A 93 4.31 15.72 -14.66
C ILE A 93 5.07 16.57 -13.63
N PHE A 94 5.93 15.93 -12.85
CA PHE A 94 6.79 16.54 -11.85
C PHE A 94 8.24 16.30 -12.27
N HIS A 95 8.89 17.36 -12.76
CA HIS A 95 10.28 17.28 -13.19
C HIS A 95 11.22 17.69 -12.05
N VAL A 96 12.14 16.80 -11.71
CA VAL A 96 13.22 17.06 -10.76
C VAL A 96 14.50 17.25 -11.56
N PRO A 97 15.11 18.45 -11.53
CA PRO A 97 16.34 18.71 -12.24
C PRO A 97 17.45 17.76 -11.76
N GLY A 98 18.26 17.32 -12.72
CA GLY A 98 19.51 16.63 -12.46
C GLY A 98 20.62 17.62 -12.14
N SER A 99 21.85 17.12 -12.05
CA SER A 99 23.04 17.97 -12.00
C SER A 99 24.21 17.29 -12.70
N ALA A 100 24.82 18.02 -13.63
CA ALA A 100 26.07 17.62 -14.28
C ALA A 100 27.21 17.54 -13.26
N ALA A 101 27.29 18.48 -12.30
CA ALA A 101 28.35 18.54 -11.30
C ALA A 101 28.44 17.29 -10.40
N THR A 102 27.32 16.59 -10.21
CA THR A 102 27.28 15.34 -9.43
C THR A 102 26.97 14.11 -10.28
N GLY A 103 26.93 14.25 -11.61
CA GLY A 103 26.54 13.18 -12.54
C GLY A 103 25.13 12.62 -12.36
N LYS A 104 24.25 13.30 -11.59
CA LYS A 104 22.91 12.79 -11.29
C LYS A 104 21.94 13.19 -12.41
N LYS A 105 21.24 12.20 -12.96
CA LYS A 105 20.26 12.41 -14.04
C LYS A 105 18.98 13.05 -13.51
N SER A 106 18.36 13.90 -14.32
CA SER A 106 17.03 14.44 -14.03
C SER A 106 15.99 13.31 -13.93
N GLN A 107 14.94 13.52 -13.15
CA GLN A 107 13.89 12.52 -12.93
C GLN A 107 12.52 13.12 -13.19
N THR A 108 11.62 12.33 -13.78
CA THR A 108 10.31 12.79 -14.19
C THR A 108 9.23 11.89 -13.64
N TYR A 109 8.48 12.38 -12.65
CA TYR A 109 7.40 11.63 -12.03
C TYR A 109 6.05 12.00 -12.60
N THR A 110 5.23 11.00 -12.88
CA THR A 110 3.83 11.18 -13.26
C THR A 110 2.94 11.29 -12.03
N GLY A 111 1.79 11.93 -12.18
CA GLY A 111 0.79 11.97 -11.12
C GLY A 111 0.25 10.56 -10.79
N LYS A 112 0.33 9.61 -11.72
CA LYS A 112 0.09 8.18 -11.44
C LYS A 112 1.08 7.65 -10.40
N GLN A 113 2.38 7.90 -10.57
CA GLN A 113 3.42 7.50 -9.61
C GLN A 113 3.24 8.22 -8.27
N VAL A 114 2.94 9.53 -8.29
CA VAL A 114 2.67 10.29 -7.06
C VAL A 114 1.47 9.74 -6.30
N ARG A 115 0.36 9.47 -6.99
CA ARG A 115 -0.84 8.85 -6.38
C ARG A 115 -0.53 7.47 -5.83
N LYS A 116 0.29 6.68 -6.52
CA LYS A 116 0.75 5.37 -6.03
C LYS A 116 1.57 5.52 -4.75
N ALA A 117 2.52 6.46 -4.69
CA ALA A 117 3.29 6.71 -3.48
C ALA A 117 2.40 7.14 -2.30
N VAL A 118 1.39 7.97 -2.53
CA VAL A 118 0.39 8.29 -1.47
C VAL A 118 -0.33 7.04 -0.98
N PHE A 119 -0.76 6.17 -1.91
CA PHE A 119 -1.42 4.91 -1.55
C PHE A 119 -0.49 3.99 -0.75
N ASP A 120 0.75 3.80 -1.22
CA ASP A 120 1.77 3.00 -0.52
C ASP A 120 2.01 3.57 0.89
N GLY A 121 2.03 4.90 1.03
CA GLY A 121 2.08 5.58 2.33
C GLY A 121 0.95 5.19 3.27
N HIS A 122 -0.29 5.06 2.77
CA HIS A 122 -1.44 4.59 3.55
C HIS A 122 -1.34 3.11 3.93
N VAL A 123 -0.81 2.27 3.04
CA VAL A 123 -0.56 0.84 3.35
C VAL A 123 0.43 0.71 4.52
N ILE A 124 1.42 1.59 4.58
CA ILE A 124 2.48 1.56 5.60
C ILE A 124 2.07 2.32 6.87
N ALA A 125 1.06 3.18 6.82
CA ALA A 125 0.70 4.08 7.91
C ALA A 125 0.30 3.39 9.23
N GLY A 126 -0.19 2.14 9.16
CA GLY A 126 -0.53 1.31 10.32
C GLY A 126 0.64 0.49 10.90
N LYS A 127 1.82 0.56 10.29
CA LYS A 127 3.03 -0.14 10.76
C LYS A 127 3.75 0.65 11.85
N SER A 128 4.65 -0.01 12.59
CA SER A 128 5.47 0.67 13.61
C SER A 128 6.38 1.74 12.97
N PRO A 129 6.79 2.80 13.71
CA PRO A 129 7.65 3.86 13.15
C PRO A 129 8.95 3.34 12.50
N SER A 130 9.55 2.28 13.06
CA SER A 130 10.75 1.66 12.50
C SER A 130 10.46 0.98 11.15
N GLN A 131 9.33 0.29 11.02
CA GLN A 131 8.86 -0.27 9.76
C GLN A 131 8.50 0.81 8.74
N GLN A 132 7.85 1.90 9.17
CA GLN A 132 7.56 3.05 8.30
C GLN A 132 8.85 3.62 7.71
N LYS A 133 9.86 3.87 8.55
CA LYS A 133 11.18 4.34 8.12
C LYS A 133 11.86 3.38 7.14
N LYS A 134 11.80 2.07 7.39
CA LYS A 134 12.34 1.03 6.47
C LYS A 134 11.70 1.08 5.08
N HIS A 135 10.42 1.45 4.99
CA HIS A 135 9.71 1.62 3.74
C HIS A 135 9.76 3.05 3.17
N GLY A 136 10.55 3.95 3.77
CA GLY A 136 10.69 5.31 3.26
C GLY A 136 9.49 6.22 3.54
N VAL A 137 8.73 5.94 4.60
CA VAL A 137 7.70 6.83 5.14
C VAL A 137 8.20 7.40 6.44
N VAL A 138 8.40 8.72 6.51
CA VAL A 138 8.86 9.40 7.72
C VAL A 138 8.06 10.68 7.98
N ALA A 139 8.16 11.21 9.20
CA ALA A 139 7.54 12.47 9.55
C ALA A 139 8.20 13.63 8.78
N PHE A 140 7.40 14.50 8.19
CA PHE A 140 7.86 15.71 7.51
C PHE A 140 7.60 16.93 8.38
N GLN A 141 8.66 17.62 8.77
CA GLN A 141 8.58 18.73 9.73
C GLN A 141 8.46 20.11 9.06
N ASN A 142 8.64 20.20 7.73
CA ASN A 142 8.52 21.45 6.97
C ASN A 142 9.33 22.62 7.57
N ARG A 143 10.57 22.32 7.97
CA ARG A 143 11.51 23.30 8.53
C ARG A 143 11.92 24.34 7.47
N ASN A 144 12.44 25.48 7.91
CA ASN A 144 13.07 26.44 7.00
C ASN A 144 14.35 25.82 6.44
N HIS A 145 14.59 26.02 5.15
CA HIS A 145 15.81 25.57 4.49
C HIS A 145 16.75 26.73 4.21
N ALA A 146 18.05 26.47 4.33
CA ALA A 146 19.08 27.47 4.16
C ALA A 146 19.26 27.85 2.69
N ASN A 147 19.07 26.91 1.76
CA ASN A 147 19.23 27.15 0.32
C ASN A 147 18.33 26.23 -0.52
N PRO A 148 16.99 26.40 -0.48
CA PRO A 148 16.09 25.64 -1.33
C PRO A 148 16.20 26.13 -2.79
N HIS A 149 16.94 25.40 -3.64
CA HIS A 149 17.31 25.66 -5.05
C HIS A 149 18.73 26.23 -5.26
N ALA A 150 19.31 25.97 -6.44
CA ALA A 150 20.63 26.44 -6.92
C ALA A 150 20.78 27.97 -7.03
N SER A 151 19.71 28.74 -6.78
CA SER A 151 19.71 30.21 -6.75
C SER A 151 18.97 30.80 -5.55
N GLY A 152 18.53 29.96 -4.59
CA GLY A 152 17.51 30.31 -3.61
C GLY A 152 18.05 31.11 -2.43
N LYS A 153 17.53 32.32 -2.22
CA LYS A 153 17.61 33.02 -0.93
C LYS A 153 17.13 32.09 0.19
N GLY A 154 17.93 31.95 1.24
CA GLY A 154 17.63 31.08 2.37
C GLY A 154 16.43 31.48 3.21
N GLY A 155 16.10 30.63 4.19
CA GLY A 155 15.05 30.89 5.18
C GLY A 155 13.63 30.54 4.74
N VAL A 156 13.46 29.78 3.65
CA VAL A 156 12.13 29.48 3.08
C VAL A 156 11.70 28.05 3.38
N LYS A 157 10.43 27.86 3.78
CA LYS A 157 9.81 26.53 3.90
C LYS A 157 9.53 25.92 2.52
N PRO A 158 9.72 24.61 2.31
CA PRO A 158 9.42 23.96 1.04
C PRO A 158 7.94 24.13 0.67
N LEU A 159 7.06 24.06 1.66
CA LEU A 159 5.61 24.14 1.49
C LEU A 159 5.03 25.23 2.40
N LYS A 160 4.65 26.37 1.81
CA LYS A 160 4.23 27.58 2.54
C LYS A 160 2.92 27.46 3.34
N ASN A 161 2.00 26.57 2.94
CA ASN A 161 0.62 26.52 3.48
C ASN A 161 0.31 25.21 4.21
N MET A 162 1.26 24.69 4.99
CA MET A 162 1.05 23.52 5.84
C MET A 162 0.50 23.93 7.20
N HIS A 163 -0.36 23.10 7.78
CA HIS A 163 -0.87 23.35 9.12
C HIS A 163 0.29 23.17 10.13
N PRO A 164 0.55 24.12 11.04
CA PRO A 164 1.78 24.12 11.85
C PRO A 164 1.86 22.96 12.83
N THR A 165 0.74 22.55 13.42
CA THR A 165 0.69 21.54 14.49
C THR A 165 0.24 20.15 14.05
N ARG A 166 -0.08 19.94 12.76
CA ARG A 166 -0.61 18.65 12.30
C ARG A 166 0.49 17.79 11.71
N PRO A 167 0.52 16.48 12.03
CA PRO A 167 1.55 15.60 11.52
C PRO A 167 1.47 15.52 10.00
N ALA A 168 2.60 15.79 9.37
CA ALA A 168 2.80 15.55 7.95
C ALA A 168 3.76 14.38 7.77
N ARG A 169 3.61 13.69 6.64
CA ARG A 169 4.40 12.54 6.27
C ARG A 169 5.00 12.78 4.91
N GLU A 170 6.25 12.42 4.76
CA GLU A 170 6.89 12.28 3.47
C GLU A 170 6.94 10.81 3.07
N VAL A 171 6.66 10.54 1.80
CA VAL A 171 6.77 9.22 1.21
C VAL A 171 7.74 9.29 0.04
N ARG A 172 8.74 8.40 0.03
CA ARG A 172 9.74 8.35 -1.03
C ARG A 172 9.13 8.02 -2.38
N LEU A 173 9.53 8.76 -3.41
CA LEU A 173 9.37 8.33 -4.79
C LEU A 173 10.58 7.47 -5.18
N PRO A 174 10.37 6.43 -6.02
CA PRO A 174 11.46 5.56 -6.46
C PRO A 174 12.48 6.34 -7.28
N ASN A 175 13.75 5.91 -7.25
CA ASN A 175 14.74 6.42 -8.17
C ASN A 175 14.48 5.82 -9.57
N GLN A 176 14.31 6.67 -10.58
CA GLN A 176 14.07 6.24 -11.96
C GLN A 176 15.37 5.88 -12.70
N HIS A 177 16.52 6.28 -12.15
CA HIS A 177 17.85 5.99 -12.67
C HIS A 177 18.73 5.44 -11.55
N PRO A 178 18.46 4.21 -11.05
CA PRO A 178 19.21 3.63 -9.93
C PRO A 178 20.67 3.28 -10.26
N GLY A 179 21.10 3.38 -11.52
CA GLY A 179 22.39 2.90 -11.98
C GLY A 179 22.46 1.37 -12.01
N HIS A 180 23.63 0.81 -12.38
CA HIS A 180 23.92 -0.58 -12.14
C HIS A 180 24.09 -0.78 -10.63
N LEU A 181 23.23 -1.61 -10.04
CA LEU A 181 23.33 -2.03 -8.66
C LEU A 181 24.06 -3.37 -8.62
N ALA A 182 24.98 -3.53 -7.67
CA ALA A 182 25.52 -4.85 -7.35
C ALA A 182 24.37 -5.82 -6.99
N HIS A 183 24.55 -7.11 -7.26
CA HIS A 183 23.51 -8.12 -7.02
C HIS A 183 23.05 -8.07 -5.55
N GLY A 184 21.75 -7.83 -5.32
CA GLY A 184 21.17 -7.71 -3.98
C GLY A 184 21.23 -6.31 -3.34
N ALA A 185 21.90 -5.33 -3.95
CA ALA A 185 21.89 -3.96 -3.44
C ALA A 185 20.52 -3.30 -3.66
N LYS A 186 20.02 -2.61 -2.62
CA LYS A 186 18.75 -1.88 -2.73
C LYS A 186 18.98 -0.61 -3.57
N PRO A 187 18.10 -0.29 -4.53
CA PRO A 187 18.19 0.95 -5.27
C PRO A 187 18.22 2.13 -4.30
N PRO A 188 19.11 3.11 -4.51
CA PRO A 188 19.11 4.31 -3.70
C PRO A 188 17.75 5.00 -3.80
N PRO A 189 17.28 5.66 -2.74
CA PRO A 189 16.02 6.38 -2.79
C PRO A 189 16.07 7.46 -3.86
N GLY A 190 14.94 7.70 -4.53
CA GLY A 190 14.84 8.80 -5.48
C GLY A 190 15.06 10.16 -4.78
N PRO A 191 15.29 11.23 -5.54
CA PRO A 191 15.46 12.59 -5.01
C PRO A 191 14.16 13.18 -4.46
N ALA A 192 13.00 12.68 -4.91
CA ALA A 192 11.71 13.27 -4.61
C ALA A 192 10.94 12.56 -3.47
N ARG A 193 10.08 13.33 -2.82
CA ARG A 193 9.16 12.89 -1.78
C ARG A 193 7.76 13.45 -2.05
N VAL A 194 6.75 12.66 -1.72
CA VAL A 194 5.35 13.11 -1.70
C VAL A 194 4.97 13.49 -0.29
N ILE A 195 4.42 14.68 -0.10
CA ILE A 195 4.00 15.17 1.21
C ILE A 195 2.49 15.07 1.36
N THR A 196 2.05 14.41 2.43
CA THR A 196 0.66 14.39 2.87
C THR A 196 0.55 14.91 4.30
N GLN A 197 -0.58 15.53 4.64
CA GLN A 197 -0.84 16.02 5.99
C GLN A 197 -2.30 15.79 6.37
N VAL A 198 -2.57 15.40 7.61
CA VAL A 198 -3.94 15.27 8.12
C VAL A 198 -4.53 16.66 8.40
N ASN A 199 -5.75 16.92 7.94
CA ASN A 199 -6.47 18.18 8.19
C ASN A 199 -7.28 18.11 9.50
N LYS A 200 -7.99 19.20 9.84
CA LYS A 200 -8.82 19.29 11.06
C LYS A 200 -9.93 18.22 11.12
N LYS A 201 -10.42 17.74 9.97
CA LYS A 201 -11.47 16.72 9.85
C LYS A 201 -10.93 15.28 9.84
N GLY A 202 -9.62 15.09 10.07
CA GLY A 202 -8.99 13.77 10.01
C GLY A 202 -8.69 13.26 8.59
N ASN A 203 -9.03 14.02 7.53
CA ASN A 203 -8.74 13.63 6.15
C ASN A 203 -7.29 13.95 5.78
N HIS A 204 -6.68 13.09 4.97
CA HIS A 204 -5.36 13.37 4.40
C HIS A 204 -5.47 14.39 3.27
N VAL A 205 -4.53 15.33 3.22
CA VAL A 205 -4.40 16.35 2.17
C VAL A 205 -3.05 16.19 1.52
N PHE A 206 -3.02 16.04 0.20
CA PHE A 206 -1.80 16.14 -0.58
C PHE A 206 -1.29 17.58 -0.55
N ARG A 207 -0.06 17.79 -0.08
CA ARG A 207 0.53 19.13 0.03
C ARG A 207 1.45 19.46 -1.14
N GLY A 208 2.04 18.46 -1.78
CA GLY A 208 2.91 18.64 -2.93
C GLY A 208 3.94 17.52 -3.08
N VAL A 209 4.76 17.69 -4.10
CA VAL A 209 6.01 16.95 -4.28
C VAL A 209 7.14 17.90 -3.90
N ILE A 210 8.09 17.40 -3.13
CA ILE A 210 9.35 18.08 -2.83
C ILE A 210 10.50 17.23 -3.31
N ALA A 211 11.68 17.82 -3.50
CA ALA A 211 12.89 17.07 -3.85
C ALA A 211 14.12 17.69 -3.19
N HIS A 212 15.13 16.86 -2.99
CA HIS A 212 16.47 17.34 -2.67
C HIS A 212 17.14 17.95 -3.90
N ASP A 213 17.94 18.99 -3.68
CA ASP A 213 18.80 19.57 -4.71
C ASP A 213 19.87 18.56 -5.12
N GLN A 214 19.80 18.10 -6.37
CA GLN A 214 20.71 17.08 -6.87
C GLN A 214 22.13 17.60 -7.06
N SER A 215 22.32 18.92 -7.22
CA SER A 215 23.62 19.54 -7.45
C SER A 215 24.57 19.49 -6.27
N ARG A 216 24.04 19.19 -5.09
CA ARG A 216 24.81 19.14 -3.85
C ARG A 216 25.33 17.73 -3.59
N ALA A 217 26.62 17.66 -3.23
CA ALA A 217 27.23 16.43 -2.73
C ALA A 217 26.64 16.08 -1.36
N HIS A 218 26.62 14.80 -1.02
CA HIS A 218 26.18 14.36 0.31
C HIS A 218 27.05 15.01 1.39
N GLY A 219 26.45 15.50 2.47
CA GLY A 219 27.15 16.16 3.59
C GLY A 219 27.45 17.65 3.37
N SER A 220 27.29 18.17 2.16
CA SER A 220 27.45 19.62 1.92
C SER A 220 26.33 20.44 2.57
N HIS A 221 26.63 21.70 2.88
CA HIS A 221 25.65 22.63 3.45
C HIS A 221 24.40 22.73 2.53
N GLY A 222 23.21 22.50 3.10
CA GLY A 222 21.95 22.46 2.36
C GLY A 222 21.72 21.21 1.50
N ALA A 223 22.54 20.16 1.58
CA ALA A 223 22.29 18.91 0.84
C ALA A 223 20.97 18.22 1.22
N ASN A 224 20.50 18.43 2.46
CA ASN A 224 19.22 17.95 2.95
C ASN A 224 18.07 18.93 2.66
N ASP A 225 18.34 20.04 1.96
CA ASP A 225 17.33 21.03 1.69
C ASP A 225 16.35 20.56 0.64
N HIS A 226 15.08 20.85 0.89
CA HIS A 226 14.00 20.49 -0.01
C HIS A 226 13.51 21.73 -0.74
N PHE A 227 13.24 21.58 -2.03
CA PHE A 227 12.48 22.54 -2.80
C PHE A 227 11.16 21.92 -3.28
N LYS A 228 10.15 22.76 -3.50
CA LYS A 228 8.88 22.32 -4.07
C LYS A 228 9.05 22.02 -5.55
N VAL A 229 8.67 20.82 -5.97
CA VAL A 229 8.60 20.44 -7.38
C VAL A 229 7.24 20.87 -7.93
N LYS A 230 7.24 21.77 -8.92
CA LYS A 230 6.01 22.20 -9.59
C LYS A 230 5.48 21.07 -10.47
N GLY A 231 4.18 20.82 -10.37
CA GLY A 231 3.48 19.88 -11.25
C GLY A 231 2.96 20.62 -12.48
N ASN A 232 3.41 20.21 -13.66
CA ASN A 232 2.92 20.76 -14.92
C ASN A 232 1.80 19.87 -15.45
N LYS A 233 0.72 20.47 -15.96
CA LYS A 233 -0.25 19.73 -16.75
C LYS A 233 0.48 19.26 -18.01
N SER A 234 0.38 17.99 -18.37
CA SER A 234 0.83 17.52 -19.69
C SER A 234 0.03 18.31 -20.72
N HIS A 235 0.64 19.32 -21.34
CA HIS A 235 0.08 19.90 -22.55
C HIS A 235 0.07 18.78 -23.57
N ARG A 236 -1.12 18.30 -23.88
CA ARG A 236 -1.35 17.41 -25.01
C ARG A 236 -0.90 18.23 -26.21
N ARG A 237 0.27 17.95 -26.77
CA ARG A 237 0.57 18.36 -28.14
C ARG A 237 -0.48 17.63 -28.97
N SER A 238 -1.53 18.38 -29.33
CA SER A 238 -2.50 17.99 -30.35
C SER A 238 -1.79 17.93 -31.68
#